data_AF-A0A358AI60-F1
#
_entry.id   AF-A0A358AI60-F1
#
_cell.length_a   1.000
_cell.length_b   1.000
_cell.length_c   1.000
_cell.angle_alpha   90.00
_cell.angle_beta   90.00
_cell.angle_gamma   90.00
#
_symmetry.space_group_name_H-M   'P 1'
#
loop_
_entity.id
_entity.type
_entity.pdbx_description
1 polymer ?
#
loop_
_entity_poly.entity_id
_entity_poly.type
_entity_poly.pdbx_seq_one_letter_code
_entity_poly.pdbx_strand_id
1 'polypeptide(L)'
;MIWFKKQTFLFLNYRLLTVVCGLLTMAGCATTGRIQKTGLPVESFSVNNTVYLPLISLCRHFNILWEYDYIGRQVTLRKANVEAKLLLDTSVVLVNGLPLDIEYPVITHNGFTAVPLKFKEKVIDKFYLEAVPEEKPKYILEKRIKKVVIDAGHGGHDPGAIGKTGLREKDVNLDIARRLAQFLKAQGIEVLMTRSTDKFISLQGRADIANRSRADLFISVHSNSAASGKLNGFEVYYITEKVNDYSRALFSAKSADLDIDSSSFYGSSLDLKTTLWDMVYTSSRLESIRLAQNICESAERNMGLKILGVKGAPFYVLKGAHIPAVLIETGFLSNPKEEKYLRNNFYRQQIAEAISDGIIHYSRQYELAGAQY
;
A
#
# COMPACT_ATOMS: atom_id res chain seq x y z
N MET A 1 -53.24 -58.49 -21.74
CA MET A 1 -51.98 -58.43 -22.50
C MET A 1 -50.89 -57.88 -21.56
N ILE A 2 -49.94 -58.76 -21.18
CA ILE A 2 -48.49 -58.51 -21.04
C ILE A 2 -48.04 -57.44 -20.01
N TRP A 3 -47.18 -57.65 -18.99
CA TRP A 3 -46.57 -58.77 -18.24
C TRP A 3 -45.72 -58.05 -17.16
N PHE A 4 -45.93 -58.25 -15.85
CA PHE A 4 -45.29 -59.18 -14.90
C PHE A 4 -44.15 -58.63 -14.02
N LYS A 5 -44.36 -58.82 -12.70
CA LYS A 5 -43.46 -58.63 -11.56
C LYS A 5 -42.29 -59.61 -11.56
N LYS A 6 -41.24 -59.22 -10.81
CA LYS A 6 -40.17 -60.01 -10.15
C LYS A 6 -40.44 -61.54 -10.02
N GLN A 7 -39.41 -62.37 -10.25
CA GLN A 7 -38.74 -63.15 -9.19
C GLN A 7 -37.72 -64.21 -9.72
N THR A 8 -36.58 -64.28 -9.02
CA THR A 8 -35.77 -65.47 -8.61
C THR A 8 -35.11 -66.41 -9.63
N PHE A 9 -33.85 -66.78 -9.36
CA PHE A 9 -33.32 -68.14 -9.07
C PHE A 9 -31.76 -68.00 -9.02
N LEU A 10 -31.04 -68.23 -7.91
CA LEU A 10 -30.67 -69.47 -7.17
C LEU A 10 -29.23 -69.95 -7.46
N PHE A 11 -28.60 -70.48 -6.41
CA PHE A 11 -27.46 -71.41 -6.32
C PHE A 11 -26.03 -70.90 -6.07
N LEU A 12 -25.67 -70.90 -4.77
CA LEU A 12 -24.65 -71.74 -4.13
C LEU A 12 -23.60 -72.40 -5.05
N ASN A 13 -22.31 -72.13 -4.81
CA ASN A 13 -21.34 -73.22 -4.58
C ASN A 13 -20.03 -72.77 -3.92
N TYR A 14 -19.61 -73.64 -3.01
CA TYR A 14 -18.47 -73.56 -2.10
C TYR A 14 -17.15 -73.94 -2.81
N ARG A 15 -16.05 -73.36 -2.30
CA ARG A 15 -14.77 -74.00 -1.92
C ARG A 15 -13.54 -74.00 -2.84
N LEU A 16 -12.40 -73.83 -2.14
CA LEU A 16 -10.96 -74.01 -2.45
C LEU A 16 -10.27 -72.82 -3.16
N LEU A 17 -9.08 -72.32 -2.75
CA LEU A 17 -8.17 -72.62 -1.63
C LEU A 17 -7.14 -71.46 -1.54
N THR A 18 -6.80 -71.04 -0.32
CA THR A 18 -5.53 -70.40 0.17
C THR A 18 -4.65 -69.56 -0.76
N VAL A 19 -4.37 -68.32 -0.34
CA VAL A 19 -2.98 -67.85 -0.05
C VAL A 19 -3.00 -66.87 1.14
N VAL A 20 -2.15 -67.17 2.12
CA VAL A 20 -1.77 -66.35 3.27
C VAL A 20 -0.84 -65.22 2.82
N CYS A 21 -1.06 -63.98 3.26
CA CYS A 21 -0.01 -63.11 3.82
C CYS A 21 -0.50 -61.68 4.12
N GLY A 22 -0.21 -61.22 5.33
CA GLY A 22 0.18 -59.82 5.54
C GLY A 22 -0.88 -58.86 6.06
N LEU A 23 -1.18 -58.96 7.36
CA LEU A 23 -1.54 -57.79 8.17
C LEU A 23 -0.43 -56.74 8.04
N LEU A 24 -0.71 -55.63 7.35
CA LEU A 24 -0.13 -54.34 7.64
C LEU A 24 -1.28 -53.34 7.77
N THR A 25 -1.80 -53.26 8.99
CA THR A 25 -2.52 -52.10 9.48
C THR A 25 -1.58 -50.91 9.44
N MET A 26 -1.52 -50.21 8.32
CA MET A 26 -1.14 -48.80 8.31
C MET A 26 -2.32 -48.04 8.90
N ALA A 27 -2.29 -47.93 10.22
CA ALA A 27 -2.96 -46.86 10.92
C ALA A 27 -2.51 -45.54 10.28
N GLY A 28 -3.34 -45.00 9.38
CA GLY A 28 -3.36 -43.58 9.09
C GLY A 28 -3.79 -42.90 10.38
N CYS A 29 -2.82 -42.65 11.25
CA CYS A 29 -3.00 -41.89 12.47
C CYS A 29 -3.46 -40.50 12.04
N ALA A 30 -4.78 -40.27 12.07
CA ALA A 30 -5.31 -38.95 12.28
C ALA A 30 -4.77 -38.52 13.64
N THR A 31 -3.62 -37.86 13.63
CA THR A 31 -3.11 -37.17 14.81
C THR A 31 -4.11 -36.05 15.06
N THR A 32 -5.04 -36.31 15.96
CA THR A 32 -5.84 -35.27 16.60
C THR A 32 -4.85 -34.26 17.14
N GLY A 33 -4.83 -33.08 16.52
CA GLY A 33 -3.89 -32.02 16.87
C GLY A 33 -4.01 -31.76 18.37
N ARG A 34 -2.92 -31.98 19.11
CA ARG A 34 -2.78 -31.43 20.46
C ARG A 34 -3.14 -29.96 20.35
N ILE A 35 -4.19 -29.53 21.06
CA ILE A 35 -4.43 -28.13 21.34
C ILE A 35 -3.16 -27.64 22.03
N GLN A 36 -2.26 -27.00 21.28
CA GLN A 36 -1.18 -26.26 21.91
C GLN A 36 -1.85 -25.12 22.65
N LYS A 37 -1.51 -24.96 23.94
CA LYS A 37 -1.89 -23.76 24.68
C LYS A 37 -1.09 -22.60 24.10
N THR A 38 -1.57 -22.04 23.00
CA THR A 38 -1.05 -20.83 22.36
C THR A 38 -1.21 -19.59 23.25
N GLY A 39 -1.87 -19.72 24.41
CA GLY A 39 -2.29 -18.60 25.26
C GLY A 39 -3.48 -17.83 24.69
N LEU A 40 -3.96 -18.19 23.49
CA LEU A 40 -5.11 -17.56 22.85
C LEU A 40 -6.37 -18.43 23.04
N PRO A 41 -7.55 -17.83 23.26
CA PRO A 41 -8.80 -18.55 23.44
C PRO A 41 -9.42 -18.97 22.09
N VAL A 42 -8.59 -19.50 21.20
CA VAL A 42 -8.99 -20.03 19.89
C VAL A 42 -8.28 -21.36 19.65
N GLU A 43 -9.00 -22.33 19.08
CA GLU A 43 -8.41 -23.62 18.71
C GLU A 43 -7.31 -23.41 17.68
N SER A 44 -6.22 -24.18 17.82
CA SER A 44 -5.08 -24.16 16.92
C SER A 44 -4.80 -25.54 16.37
N PHE A 45 -4.18 -25.61 15.20
CA PHE A 45 -3.72 -26.87 14.60
C PHE A 45 -2.31 -26.68 14.04
N SER A 46 -1.65 -27.77 13.65
CA SER A 46 -0.28 -27.72 13.12
C SER A 46 -0.25 -28.25 11.69
N VAL A 47 0.46 -27.52 10.83
CA VAL A 47 0.76 -27.93 9.44
C VAL A 47 2.26 -27.75 9.25
N ASN A 48 2.97 -28.81 8.86
CA ASN A 48 4.42 -28.79 8.63
C ASN A 48 5.22 -28.11 9.76
N ASN A 49 4.97 -28.54 11.01
CA ASN A 49 5.57 -27.99 12.24
C ASN A 49 5.28 -26.50 12.52
N THR A 50 4.35 -25.88 11.79
CA THR A 50 3.91 -24.51 12.02
C THR A 50 2.51 -24.52 12.63
N VAL A 51 2.31 -23.69 13.66
CA VAL A 51 1.01 -23.56 14.35
C VAL A 51 0.14 -22.54 13.64
N TYR A 52 -1.10 -22.94 13.34
CA TYR A 52 -2.10 -22.15 12.65
C TYR A 52 -3.34 -21.93 13.51
N LEU A 53 -3.96 -20.78 13.30
CA LEU A 53 -5.19 -20.32 13.93
C LEU A 53 -6.26 -20.11 12.87
N PRO A 54 -7.50 -20.62 13.05
CA PRO A 54 -8.61 -20.30 12.16
C PRO A 54 -8.91 -18.79 12.19
N LEU A 55 -8.82 -18.14 11.03
CA LEU A 55 -8.90 -16.68 10.94
C LEU A 55 -10.23 -16.13 11.46
N ILE A 56 -11.35 -16.78 11.10
CA ILE A 56 -12.68 -16.33 11.53
C ILE A 56 -12.83 -16.41 13.06
N SER A 57 -12.29 -17.46 13.70
CA SER A 57 -12.31 -17.59 15.15
C SER A 57 -11.53 -16.46 15.82
N LEU A 58 -10.36 -16.12 15.25
CA LEU A 58 -9.55 -14.99 15.68
C LEU A 58 -10.32 -13.66 15.53
N CYS A 59 -10.88 -13.40 14.35
CA CYS A 59 -11.65 -12.18 14.08
C CYS A 59 -12.86 -12.04 14.99
N ARG A 60 -13.61 -13.13 15.25
CA ARG A 60 -14.75 -13.12 16.17
C ARG A 60 -14.31 -12.83 17.60
N HIS A 61 -13.24 -13.49 18.06
CA HIS A 61 -12.74 -13.29 19.42
C HIS A 61 -12.33 -11.84 19.66
N PHE A 62 -11.64 -11.25 18.69
CA PHE A 62 -11.13 -9.90 18.78
C PHE A 62 -12.19 -8.83 18.39
N ASN A 63 -13.30 -9.20 17.76
CA ASN A 63 -14.30 -8.28 17.19
C ASN A 63 -13.70 -7.43 16.03
N ILE A 64 -13.09 -8.12 15.07
CA ILE A 64 -12.57 -7.56 13.81
C ILE A 64 -13.55 -7.89 12.68
N LEU A 65 -13.94 -6.88 11.92
CA LEU A 65 -14.75 -7.08 10.72
C LEU A 65 -13.89 -7.75 9.65
N TRP A 66 -14.47 -8.68 8.91
CA TRP A 66 -13.77 -9.39 7.86
C TRP A 66 -14.67 -9.56 6.64
N GLU A 67 -14.05 -9.52 5.47
CA GLU A 67 -14.68 -9.72 4.16
C GLU A 67 -13.78 -10.63 3.33
N TYR A 68 -14.38 -11.61 2.65
CA TYR A 68 -13.66 -12.57 1.82
C TYR A 68 -13.98 -12.34 0.35
N ASP A 69 -12.96 -12.06 -0.45
CA ASP A 69 -13.05 -12.02 -1.90
C ASP A 69 -12.67 -13.40 -2.46
N TYR A 70 -13.69 -14.13 -2.92
CA TYR A 70 -13.52 -15.47 -3.50
C TYR A 70 -12.77 -15.48 -4.82
N ILE A 71 -12.86 -14.40 -5.59
CA ILE A 71 -12.24 -14.31 -6.92
C ILE A 71 -10.77 -13.92 -6.74
N GLY A 72 -10.51 -12.87 -5.94
CA GLY A 72 -9.16 -12.39 -5.64
C GLY A 72 -8.38 -13.25 -4.64
N ARG A 73 -9.03 -14.27 -4.04
CA ARG A 73 -8.45 -15.12 -2.97
C ARG A 73 -7.88 -14.29 -1.81
N GLN A 74 -8.58 -13.22 -1.46
CA GLN A 74 -8.13 -12.21 -0.51
C GLN A 74 -9.09 -12.15 0.69
N VAL A 75 -8.55 -11.92 1.88
CA VAL A 75 -9.33 -11.55 3.07
C VAL A 75 -9.00 -10.13 3.46
N THR A 76 -10.01 -9.28 3.62
CA THR A 76 -9.84 -7.93 4.17
C THR A 76 -10.35 -7.91 5.60
N LEU A 77 -9.52 -7.45 6.51
CA LEU A 77 -9.82 -7.25 7.92
C LEU A 77 -9.90 -5.75 8.21
N ARG A 78 -10.89 -5.33 9.01
CA ARG A 78 -11.10 -3.93 9.38
C ARG A 78 -11.48 -3.81 10.84
N LYS A 79 -10.85 -2.87 11.55
CA LYS A 79 -11.33 -2.35 12.83
C LYS A 79 -10.76 -0.96 13.04
N ALA A 80 -11.59 -0.01 13.48
CA ALA A 80 -11.24 1.39 13.61
C ALA A 80 -10.51 1.93 12.36
N ASN A 81 -9.26 2.36 12.49
CA ASN A 81 -8.42 2.93 11.44
C ASN A 81 -7.43 1.94 10.81
N VAL A 82 -7.50 0.66 11.19
CA VAL A 82 -6.59 -0.38 10.70
C VAL A 82 -7.31 -1.25 9.68
N GLU A 83 -6.70 -1.39 8.52
CA GLU A 83 -7.05 -2.35 7.47
C GLU A 83 -5.89 -3.34 7.30
N ALA A 84 -6.18 -4.64 7.30
CA ALA A 84 -5.22 -5.66 6.88
C ALA A 84 -5.78 -6.47 5.71
N LYS A 85 -5.05 -6.53 4.60
CA LYS A 85 -5.40 -7.34 3.44
C LYS A 85 -4.47 -8.54 3.35
N LEU A 86 -5.04 -9.73 3.43
CA LEU A 86 -4.34 -11.00 3.38
C LEU A 86 -4.56 -11.62 2.01
N LEU A 87 -3.49 -12.07 1.35
CA LEU A 87 -3.60 -12.90 0.15
C LEU A 87 -3.31 -14.36 0.52
N LEU A 88 -4.20 -15.27 0.14
CA LEU A 88 -3.99 -16.70 0.37
C LEU A 88 -2.72 -17.22 -0.31
N ASP A 89 -2.12 -18.23 0.29
CA ASP A 89 -0.87 -18.90 -0.09
C ASP A 89 0.37 -17.98 -0.08
N THR A 90 0.28 -16.84 0.61
CA THR A 90 1.41 -15.92 0.81
C THR A 90 1.60 -15.61 2.29
N SER A 91 2.84 -15.37 2.73
CA SER A 91 3.11 -14.84 4.08
C SER A 91 3.07 -13.31 4.12
N VAL A 92 2.56 -12.66 3.07
CA VAL A 92 2.54 -11.20 2.98
C VAL A 92 1.14 -10.70 3.28
N VAL A 93 1.07 -9.78 4.23
CA VAL A 93 -0.16 -9.08 4.61
C VAL A 93 0.06 -7.60 4.39
N LEU A 94 -0.83 -6.92 3.69
CA LEU A 94 -0.79 -5.47 3.59
C LEU A 94 -1.51 -4.86 4.79
N VAL A 95 -0.78 -4.24 5.71
CA VAL A 95 -1.37 -3.51 6.84
C VAL A 95 -1.33 -2.02 6.52
N ASN A 96 -2.50 -1.39 6.38
CA ASN A 96 -2.66 -0.01 5.91
C ASN A 96 -1.86 0.28 4.63
N GLY A 97 -1.83 -0.72 3.72
CA GLY A 97 -1.13 -0.65 2.44
C GLY A 97 0.35 -1.02 2.45
N LEU A 98 0.96 -1.14 3.64
CA LEU A 98 2.36 -1.51 3.77
C LEU A 98 2.51 -3.03 3.86
N PRO A 99 3.40 -3.64 3.06
CA PRO A 99 3.64 -5.07 3.13
C PRO A 99 4.33 -5.45 4.44
N LEU A 100 3.81 -6.51 5.07
CA LEU A 100 4.36 -7.10 6.28
C LEU A 100 4.46 -8.61 6.10
N ASP A 101 5.66 -9.15 6.29
CA ASP A 101 5.89 -10.59 6.27
C ASP A 101 5.55 -11.23 7.63
N ILE A 102 4.56 -12.12 7.62
CA ILE A 102 4.11 -12.93 8.76
C ILE A 102 4.84 -14.29 8.83
N GLU A 103 5.89 -14.48 8.04
CA GLU A 103 6.83 -15.61 7.94
C GLU A 103 6.25 -16.89 7.35
N TYR A 104 5.00 -17.21 7.69
CA TYR A 104 4.31 -18.39 7.21
C TYR A 104 3.04 -18.00 6.46
N PRO A 105 2.66 -18.75 5.42
CA PRO A 105 1.60 -18.32 4.52
C PRO A 105 0.23 -18.33 5.20
N VAL A 106 -0.66 -17.46 4.75
CA VAL A 106 -2.09 -17.60 5.00
C VAL A 106 -2.58 -18.79 4.19
N ILE A 107 -3.05 -19.86 4.84
CA ILE A 107 -3.41 -21.10 4.16
C ILE A 107 -4.92 -21.33 4.14
N THR A 108 -5.37 -22.12 3.18
CA THR A 108 -6.67 -22.78 3.26
C THR A 108 -6.48 -24.19 3.83
N HIS A 109 -7.10 -24.47 4.97
CA HIS A 109 -7.10 -25.81 5.59
C HIS A 109 -8.54 -26.25 5.80
N ASN A 110 -8.92 -27.42 5.28
CA ASN A 110 -10.29 -27.96 5.37
C ASN A 110 -11.40 -26.94 5.01
N GLY A 111 -11.15 -26.12 3.98
CA GLY A 111 -12.12 -25.14 3.48
C GLY A 111 -12.22 -23.83 4.27
N PHE A 112 -11.43 -23.65 5.33
CA PHE A 112 -11.36 -22.37 6.05
C PHE A 112 -9.98 -21.73 5.93
N THR A 113 -9.95 -20.39 5.99
CA THR A 113 -8.71 -19.63 6.03
C THR A 113 -8.07 -19.71 7.41
N ALA A 114 -6.77 -19.99 7.44
CA ALA A 114 -5.98 -20.02 8.66
C ALA A 114 -4.71 -19.20 8.51
N VAL A 115 -4.30 -18.60 9.62
CA VAL A 115 -3.13 -17.72 9.73
C VAL A 115 -2.13 -18.32 10.72
N PRO A 116 -0.82 -18.14 10.53
CA PRO A 116 0.16 -18.65 11.48
C PRO A 116 0.03 -17.94 12.84
N LEU A 117 0.52 -18.59 13.90
CA LEU A 117 0.48 -18.03 15.26
C LEU A 117 1.06 -16.60 15.33
N LYS A 118 2.15 -16.33 14.60
CA LYS A 118 2.79 -15.00 14.51
C LYS A 118 1.89 -13.92 13.92
N PHE A 119 0.84 -14.28 13.18
CA PHE A 119 -0.15 -13.32 12.67
C PHE A 119 -0.83 -12.56 13.80
N LYS A 120 -1.03 -13.18 14.98
CA LYS A 120 -1.58 -12.47 16.13
C LYS A 120 -0.67 -11.29 16.53
N GLU A 121 0.60 -11.57 16.76
CA GLU A 121 1.59 -10.57 17.18
C GLU A 121 1.83 -9.51 16.09
N LYS A 122 2.02 -9.96 14.85
CA LYS A 122 2.40 -9.07 13.75
C LYS A 122 1.23 -8.27 13.19
N VAL A 123 0.00 -8.78 13.24
CA VAL A 123 -1.15 -8.18 12.56
C VAL A 123 -2.30 -7.89 13.52
N ILE A 124 -2.79 -8.88 14.28
CA ILE A 124 -3.94 -8.66 15.18
C ILE A 124 -3.65 -7.59 16.22
N ASP A 125 -2.49 -7.63 16.86
CA ASP A 125 -2.13 -6.67 17.92
C ASP A 125 -2.16 -5.22 17.40
N LYS A 126 -1.91 -5.00 16.11
CA LYS A 126 -2.01 -3.66 15.49
C LYS A 126 -3.46 -3.11 15.50
N PHE A 127 -4.48 -3.96 15.56
CA PHE A 127 -5.89 -3.55 15.69
C PHE A 127 -6.30 -3.22 17.14
N TYR A 128 -5.47 -3.55 18.14
CA TYR A 128 -5.72 -3.36 19.59
C TYR A 128 -4.62 -2.57 20.28
N LEU A 129 -3.78 -1.86 19.53
CA LEU A 129 -3.01 -0.78 20.10
C LEU A 129 -4.00 0.33 20.49
N GLU A 130 -4.73 0.12 21.60
CA GLU A 130 -5.48 1.13 22.33
C GLU A 130 -4.46 2.03 23.04
N ALA A 131 -4.71 3.33 23.06
CA ALA A 131 -3.90 4.26 23.82
C ALA A 131 -4.08 3.98 25.32
N VAL A 132 -3.18 3.19 25.93
CA VAL A 132 -3.20 2.91 27.37
C VAL A 132 -3.11 4.24 28.15
N PRO A 133 -4.07 4.59 29.01
CA PRO A 133 -3.96 5.74 29.90
C PRO A 133 -3.15 5.34 31.14
N GLU A 134 -1.82 5.26 31.00
CA GLU A 134 -0.91 5.31 32.16
C GLU A 134 -0.16 6.64 32.18
N GLU A 135 0.09 7.15 33.40
CA GLU A 135 0.63 8.47 33.73
C GLU A 135 1.60 9.01 32.69
N LYS A 136 1.11 9.96 31.88
CA LYS A 136 1.78 10.56 30.70
C LYS A 136 3.31 10.53 30.80
N PRO A 137 3.98 9.50 30.26
CA PRO A 137 5.35 9.68 29.85
C PRO A 137 5.26 10.62 28.67
N LYS A 138 6.23 11.53 28.52
CA LYS A 138 6.37 12.39 27.34
C LYS A 138 6.67 11.50 26.11
N TYR A 139 5.69 10.76 25.62
CA TYR A 139 5.80 10.00 24.39
C TYR A 139 5.53 10.93 23.22
N ILE A 140 6.58 11.12 22.44
CA ILE A 140 6.51 11.65 21.08
C ILE A 140 5.69 10.63 20.29
N LEU A 141 4.47 10.99 19.85
CA LEU A 141 3.70 10.20 18.88
C LEU A 141 4.65 9.82 17.74
N GLU A 142 4.90 8.52 17.52
CA GLU A 142 5.72 8.09 16.40
C GLU A 142 5.04 8.52 15.10
N LYS A 143 5.67 9.45 14.38
CA LYS A 143 5.16 9.94 13.10
C LYS A 143 5.05 8.79 12.12
N ARG A 144 3.87 8.59 11.52
CA ARG A 144 3.65 7.61 10.44
C ARG A 144 4.53 7.93 9.23
N ILE A 145 4.70 9.21 8.92
CA ILE A 145 5.58 9.67 7.85
C ILE A 145 6.92 10.05 8.48
N LYS A 146 7.92 9.21 8.27
CA LYS A 146 9.29 9.38 8.76
C LYS A 146 10.19 9.93 7.66
N LYS A 147 9.93 9.58 6.40
CA LYS A 147 10.75 9.96 5.27
C LYS A 147 9.95 10.33 4.03
N VAL A 148 10.29 11.45 3.41
CA VAL A 148 9.66 11.95 2.18
C VAL A 148 10.73 12.18 1.11
N VAL A 149 10.47 11.70 -0.10
CA VAL A 149 11.25 12.09 -1.28
C VAL A 149 10.56 13.26 -1.96
N ILE A 150 11.29 14.36 -2.14
CA ILE A 150 10.83 15.52 -2.90
C ILE A 150 11.55 15.57 -4.23
N ASP A 151 10.77 15.54 -5.29
CA ASP A 151 11.23 15.69 -6.65
C ASP A 151 11.00 17.11 -7.16
N ALA A 152 12.08 17.79 -7.55
CA ALA A 152 11.99 19.06 -8.26
C ALA A 152 11.92 18.78 -9.76
N GLY A 153 10.75 18.97 -10.40
CA GLY A 153 10.53 18.70 -11.81
C GLY A 153 11.57 19.36 -12.73
N HIS A 154 11.85 18.75 -13.89
CA HIS A 154 12.82 19.23 -14.89
C HIS A 154 14.26 19.36 -14.33
N GLY A 155 15.12 20.18 -14.96
CA GLY A 155 16.48 20.45 -14.50
C GLY A 155 17.54 20.23 -15.59
N GLY A 156 18.70 20.87 -15.44
CA GLY A 156 19.79 20.82 -16.41
C GLY A 156 19.34 21.33 -17.78
N HIS A 157 19.47 20.50 -18.80
CA HIS A 157 19.10 20.83 -20.18
C HIS A 157 17.57 20.93 -20.41
N ASP A 158 16.76 20.41 -19.49
CA ASP A 158 15.30 20.48 -19.56
C ASP A 158 14.82 21.68 -18.71
N PRO A 159 14.42 22.81 -19.33
CA PRO A 159 13.93 23.97 -18.60
C PRO A 159 12.51 23.80 -18.06
N GLY A 160 11.77 22.80 -18.53
CA GLY A 160 10.31 22.75 -18.45
C GLY A 160 9.66 23.90 -19.20
N ALA A 161 8.49 24.34 -18.74
CA ALA A 161 7.83 25.52 -19.26
C ALA A 161 8.68 26.79 -19.10
N ILE A 162 8.57 27.70 -20.06
CA ILE A 162 9.21 29.01 -20.01
C ILE A 162 8.09 30.06 -20.09
N GLY A 163 7.94 30.84 -19.03
CA GLY A 163 7.00 31.95 -18.98
C GLY A 163 7.40 33.09 -19.92
N LYS A 164 6.48 34.03 -20.17
CA LYS A 164 6.68 35.11 -21.15
C LYS A 164 7.84 36.04 -20.79
N THR A 165 8.17 36.14 -19.51
CA THR A 165 9.27 36.96 -18.99
C THR A 165 10.58 36.16 -18.85
N GLY A 166 10.64 34.94 -19.38
CA GLY A 166 11.80 34.06 -19.33
C GLY A 166 11.97 33.29 -18.03
N LEU A 167 10.97 33.31 -17.13
CA LEU A 167 10.99 32.49 -15.92
C LEU A 167 10.89 31.01 -16.31
N ARG A 168 11.85 30.19 -15.87
CA ARG A 168 11.90 28.76 -16.20
C ARG A 168 11.30 27.93 -15.08
N GLU A 169 10.53 26.92 -15.47
CA GLU A 169 9.87 26.01 -14.55
C GLU A 169 10.85 25.29 -13.62
N LYS A 170 11.95 24.78 -14.17
CA LYS A 170 12.98 24.07 -13.39
C LYS A 170 13.51 24.88 -12.19
N ASP A 171 13.55 26.21 -12.32
CA ASP A 171 14.09 27.12 -11.30
C ASP A 171 13.04 27.38 -10.22
N VAL A 172 11.77 27.55 -10.63
CA VAL A 172 10.61 27.66 -9.72
C VAL A 172 10.46 26.37 -8.91
N ASN A 173 10.44 25.22 -9.58
CA ASN A 173 10.26 23.91 -8.97
C ASN A 173 11.37 23.61 -7.96
N LEU A 174 12.64 23.91 -8.29
CA LEU A 174 13.76 23.69 -7.37
C LEU A 174 13.67 24.55 -6.12
N ASP A 175 13.28 25.82 -6.26
CA ASP A 175 13.16 26.74 -5.13
C ASP A 175 12.02 26.31 -4.18
N ILE A 176 10.83 26.00 -4.72
CA ILE A 176 9.70 25.49 -3.93
C ILE A 176 10.06 24.16 -3.26
N ALA A 177 10.68 23.23 -3.98
CA ALA A 177 11.07 21.93 -3.44
C ALA A 177 12.09 22.05 -2.29
N ARG A 178 13.04 22.99 -2.37
CA ARG A 178 14.00 23.26 -1.28
C ARG A 178 13.32 23.84 -0.04
N ARG A 179 12.38 24.77 -0.22
CA ARG A 179 11.58 25.34 0.88
C ARG A 179 10.72 24.28 1.55
N LEU A 180 10.03 23.46 0.76
CA LEU A 180 9.24 22.33 1.25
C LEU A 180 10.13 21.36 2.04
N ALA A 181 11.32 21.05 1.54
CA ALA A 181 12.29 20.21 2.26
C ALA A 181 12.66 20.80 3.62
N GLN A 182 12.86 22.12 3.72
CA GLN A 182 13.17 22.78 4.98
C GLN A 182 12.00 22.68 5.97
N PHE A 183 10.77 22.93 5.52
CA PHE A 183 9.59 22.83 6.37
C PHE A 183 9.38 21.41 6.90
N LEU A 184 9.46 20.39 6.05
CA LEU A 184 9.29 18.99 6.49
C LEU A 184 10.43 18.57 7.44
N LYS A 185 11.68 18.97 7.18
CA LYS A 185 12.81 18.73 8.09
C LYS A 185 12.61 19.39 9.46
N ALA A 186 12.05 20.61 9.50
CA ALA A 186 11.72 21.29 10.75
C ALA A 186 10.62 20.53 11.54
N GLN A 187 9.77 19.78 10.84
CA GLN A 187 8.84 18.83 11.43
C GLN A 187 9.49 17.46 11.74
N GLY A 188 10.82 17.33 11.75
CA GLY A 188 11.51 16.08 12.08
C GLY A 188 11.31 14.94 11.08
N ILE A 189 10.87 15.26 9.85
CA ILE A 189 10.75 14.29 8.75
C ILE A 189 12.07 14.26 7.99
N GLU A 190 12.60 13.06 7.74
CA GLU A 190 13.75 12.88 6.85
C GLU A 190 13.35 13.25 5.42
N VAL A 191 14.14 14.08 4.75
CA VAL A 191 13.84 14.49 3.38
C VAL A 191 15.02 14.18 2.46
N LEU A 192 14.73 13.41 1.42
CA LEU A 192 15.61 13.17 0.29
C LEU A 192 15.11 13.97 -0.92
N MET A 193 15.96 14.75 -1.56
CA MET A 193 15.60 15.42 -2.81
C MET A 193 16.16 14.66 -4.01
N THR A 194 15.38 14.48 -5.08
CA THR A 194 15.90 13.86 -6.33
C THR A 194 17.07 14.69 -6.86
N ARG A 195 16.89 16.01 -6.93
CA ARG A 195 17.94 17.01 -7.17
C ARG A 195 17.89 18.14 -6.16
N SER A 196 19.07 18.54 -5.68
CA SER A 196 19.27 19.74 -4.87
C SER A 196 19.98 20.86 -5.63
N THR A 197 20.28 20.67 -6.92
CA THR A 197 20.95 21.61 -7.83
C THR A 197 20.28 21.60 -9.21
N ASP A 198 20.72 22.46 -10.13
CA ASP A 198 20.25 22.46 -11.52
C ASP A 198 20.92 21.34 -12.33
N LYS A 199 20.51 20.09 -12.06
CA LYS A 199 20.92 18.91 -12.81
C LYS A 199 19.72 18.21 -13.42
N PHE A 200 19.90 17.61 -14.58
CA PHE A 200 18.89 16.76 -15.19
C PHE A 200 18.86 15.38 -14.50
N ILE A 201 17.65 14.86 -14.28
CA ILE A 201 17.41 13.47 -13.86
C ILE A 201 16.28 12.93 -14.73
N SER A 202 16.45 11.75 -15.30
CA SER A 202 15.41 11.07 -16.06
C SER A 202 14.19 10.77 -15.18
N LEU A 203 13.00 10.64 -15.79
CA LEU A 203 11.77 10.31 -15.07
C LEU A 203 11.90 8.97 -14.32
N GLN A 204 12.53 7.97 -14.94
CA GLN A 204 12.83 6.69 -14.30
C GLN A 204 13.79 6.87 -13.12
N GLY A 205 14.86 7.64 -13.27
CA GLY A 205 15.83 7.86 -12.20
C GLY A 205 15.21 8.54 -10.97
N ARG A 206 14.21 9.40 -11.15
CA ARG A 206 13.45 10.03 -10.05
C ARG A 206 12.64 8.99 -9.27
N ALA A 207 11.93 8.13 -9.99
CA ALA A 207 11.19 7.02 -9.40
C ALA A 207 12.12 6.02 -8.70
N ASP A 208 13.26 5.69 -9.30
CA ASP A 208 14.26 4.78 -8.71
C ASP A 208 14.82 5.33 -7.39
N ILE A 209 15.08 6.64 -7.31
CA ILE A 209 15.49 7.30 -6.05
C ILE A 209 14.41 7.11 -4.99
N ALA A 210 13.15 7.35 -5.33
CA ALA A 210 12.04 7.18 -4.39
C ALA A 210 11.95 5.73 -3.89
N ASN A 211 11.91 4.78 -4.82
CA ASN A 211 11.74 3.35 -4.53
C ASN A 211 12.89 2.78 -3.68
N ARG A 212 14.14 3.17 -3.95
CA ARG A 212 15.31 2.68 -3.19
C ARG A 212 15.47 3.34 -1.81
N SER A 213 14.82 4.47 -1.58
CA SER A 213 15.04 5.27 -0.37
C SER A 213 14.25 4.78 0.84
N ARG A 214 13.32 3.82 0.65
CA ARG A 214 12.31 3.41 1.65
C ARG A 214 11.54 4.62 2.22
N ALA A 215 11.27 5.61 1.38
CA ALA A 215 10.45 6.76 1.77
C ALA A 215 8.99 6.36 1.87
N ASP A 216 8.25 7.07 2.73
CA ASP A 216 6.82 6.86 2.91
C ASP A 216 6.01 7.56 1.82
N LEU A 217 6.50 8.71 1.32
CA LEU A 217 5.84 9.51 0.29
C LEU A 217 6.82 9.98 -0.80
N PHE A 218 6.31 10.12 -2.02
CA PHE A 218 6.97 10.78 -3.14
C PHE A 218 6.18 12.02 -3.59
N ILE A 219 6.80 13.20 -3.52
CA ILE A 219 6.18 14.49 -3.87
C ILE A 219 6.93 15.10 -5.04
N SER A 220 6.34 15.15 -6.23
CA SER A 220 6.91 15.83 -7.40
C SER A 220 6.32 17.23 -7.55
N VAL A 221 7.17 18.26 -7.57
CA VAL A 221 6.79 19.67 -7.66
C VAL A 221 7.02 20.18 -9.08
N HIS A 222 5.95 20.69 -9.68
CA HIS A 222 5.89 21.23 -11.03
C HIS A 222 5.18 22.60 -11.07
N SER A 223 5.32 23.29 -12.20
CA SER A 223 4.54 24.51 -12.50
C SER A 223 4.06 24.45 -13.94
N ASN A 224 2.77 24.21 -14.12
CA ASN A 224 2.16 23.85 -15.38
C ASN A 224 2.30 24.92 -16.47
N SER A 225 1.93 24.54 -17.68
CA SER A 225 1.74 25.43 -18.81
C SER A 225 0.58 24.92 -19.67
N ALA A 226 -0.27 25.84 -20.11
CA ALA A 226 -1.38 25.54 -21.00
C ALA A 226 -1.32 26.41 -22.24
N ALA A 227 -1.87 25.90 -23.36
CA ALA A 227 -1.99 26.64 -24.62
C ALA A 227 -2.76 27.96 -24.44
N SER A 228 -3.76 27.98 -23.55
CA SER A 228 -4.46 29.19 -23.15
C SER A 228 -3.77 29.83 -21.95
N GLY A 229 -3.20 31.02 -22.13
CA GLY A 229 -2.62 31.82 -21.04
C GLY A 229 -3.64 32.43 -20.07
N LYS A 230 -4.91 32.00 -20.12
CA LYS A 230 -5.97 32.36 -19.15
C LYS A 230 -6.12 31.35 -18.03
N LEU A 231 -5.72 30.09 -18.26
CA LEU A 231 -5.84 29.04 -17.25
C LEU A 231 -4.97 29.41 -16.04
N ASN A 232 -5.50 29.20 -14.85
CA ASN A 232 -4.82 29.46 -13.58
C ASN A 232 -5.39 28.58 -12.49
N GLY A 233 -4.59 28.34 -11.46
CA GLY A 233 -4.96 27.56 -10.30
C GLY A 233 -3.97 26.46 -9.98
N PHE A 234 -4.23 25.83 -8.84
CA PHE A 234 -3.42 24.79 -8.24
C PHE A 234 -4.08 23.42 -8.48
N GLU A 235 -3.29 22.41 -8.79
CA GLU A 235 -3.79 21.06 -8.99
C GLU A 235 -2.79 20.01 -8.50
N VAL A 236 -3.33 18.89 -8.05
CA VAL A 236 -2.53 17.78 -7.56
C VAL A 236 -2.98 16.51 -8.26
N TYR A 237 -2.01 15.80 -8.82
CA TYR A 237 -2.20 14.60 -9.59
C TYR A 237 -1.76 13.36 -8.84
N TYR A 238 -2.52 12.29 -9.01
CA TYR A 238 -2.15 10.94 -8.62
C TYR A 238 -2.16 10.03 -9.86
N ILE A 239 -1.60 8.82 -9.73
CA ILE A 239 -1.59 7.85 -10.83
C ILE A 239 -3.01 7.35 -11.15
N THR A 240 -3.47 7.55 -12.39
CA THR A 240 -4.82 7.16 -12.81
C THR A 240 -5.03 5.64 -12.84
N GLU A 241 -6.26 5.20 -12.58
CA GLU A 241 -6.72 3.81 -12.73
C GLU A 241 -6.67 3.29 -14.18
N LYS A 242 -6.61 4.19 -15.17
CA LYS A 242 -6.47 3.81 -16.59
C LYS A 242 -5.08 3.26 -16.93
N VAL A 243 -4.10 3.43 -16.03
CA VAL A 243 -2.84 2.69 -16.15
C VAL A 243 -3.16 1.24 -15.79
N ASN A 244 -2.83 0.31 -16.68
CA ASN A 244 -3.02 -1.12 -16.45
C ASN A 244 -2.11 -1.55 -15.27
N ASP A 245 -2.64 -1.49 -14.05
CA ASP A 245 -1.91 -1.81 -12.83
C ASP A 245 -1.46 -3.26 -12.82
N TYR A 246 -2.24 -4.19 -13.39
CA TYR A 246 -1.78 -5.57 -13.57
C TYR A 246 -0.49 -5.66 -14.39
N SER A 247 -0.36 -4.91 -15.49
CA SER A 247 0.85 -4.92 -16.32
C SER A 247 2.04 -4.28 -15.60
N ARG A 248 1.78 -3.23 -14.82
CA ARG A 248 2.78 -2.57 -13.98
C ARG A 248 3.22 -3.49 -12.83
N ALA A 249 2.28 -4.21 -12.23
CA ALA A 249 2.49 -5.21 -11.21
C ALA A 249 3.28 -6.41 -11.74
N LEU A 250 2.95 -6.90 -12.94
CA LEU A 250 3.67 -7.99 -13.59
C LEU A 250 5.12 -7.60 -13.89
N PHE A 251 5.36 -6.36 -14.32
CA PHE A 251 6.72 -5.84 -14.51
C PHE A 251 7.48 -5.78 -13.19
N SER A 252 6.84 -5.27 -12.13
CA SER A 252 7.44 -5.14 -10.80
C SER A 252 7.70 -6.50 -10.17
N ALA A 253 6.79 -7.46 -10.31
CA ALA A 253 6.93 -8.84 -9.84
C ALA A 253 8.15 -9.55 -10.44
N LYS A 254 8.62 -9.13 -11.62
CA LYS A 254 9.81 -9.66 -12.31
C LYS A 254 11.11 -8.94 -11.95
N SER A 255 11.05 -7.72 -11.44
CA SER A 255 12.21 -6.81 -11.41
C SER A 255 12.41 -6.04 -10.10
N ALA A 256 11.42 -6.04 -9.22
CA ALA A 256 11.43 -5.31 -7.96
C ALA A 256 11.06 -6.23 -6.80
N ASP A 257 11.84 -6.14 -5.73
CA ASP A 257 11.56 -6.81 -4.48
C ASP A 257 10.65 -5.95 -3.62
N LEU A 258 9.78 -6.59 -2.83
CA LEU A 258 8.92 -5.93 -1.85
C LEU A 258 9.62 -5.73 -0.49
N ASP A 259 10.96 -5.83 -0.43
CA ASP A 259 11.74 -5.91 0.83
C ASP A 259 11.26 -7.06 1.75
N ILE A 260 10.76 -8.13 1.11
CA ILE A 260 10.26 -9.36 1.74
C ILE A 260 11.13 -10.51 1.26
N ASP A 261 11.48 -11.44 2.16
CA ASP A 261 12.28 -12.61 1.78
C ASP A 261 11.58 -13.40 0.66
N SER A 262 12.33 -13.72 -0.39
CA SER A 262 11.89 -14.58 -1.50
C SER A 262 11.25 -15.90 -1.05
N SER A 263 11.63 -16.41 0.14
CA SER A 263 11.04 -17.60 0.78
C SER A 263 9.57 -17.43 1.20
N SER A 264 9.08 -16.19 1.31
CA SER A 264 7.69 -15.81 1.66
C SER A 264 6.65 -16.20 0.60
N PHE A 265 7.11 -16.56 -0.60
CA PHE A 265 6.28 -16.96 -1.72
C PHE A 265 6.39 -18.47 -1.93
N TYR A 266 5.73 -19.25 -1.07
CA TYR A 266 5.68 -20.70 -1.18
C TYR A 266 5.11 -21.11 -2.54
N GLY A 267 5.89 -21.84 -3.34
CA GLY A 267 5.53 -22.24 -4.70
C GLY A 267 5.84 -21.21 -5.80
N SER A 268 6.40 -20.04 -5.46
CA SER A 268 7.02 -19.06 -6.37
C SER A 268 6.24 -18.76 -7.66
N SER A 269 4.91 -18.69 -7.63
CA SER A 269 4.17 -18.31 -8.83
C SER A 269 4.32 -16.81 -9.08
N LEU A 270 4.76 -16.45 -10.29
CA LEU A 270 4.79 -15.07 -10.76
C LEU A 270 3.43 -14.38 -10.59
N ASP A 271 2.34 -15.15 -10.68
CA ASP A 271 0.97 -14.68 -10.52
C ASP A 271 0.72 -14.15 -9.10
N LEU A 272 1.11 -14.87 -8.04
CA LEU A 272 0.93 -14.39 -6.66
C LEU A 272 1.73 -13.11 -6.39
N LYS A 273 2.98 -13.04 -6.88
CA LYS A 273 3.79 -11.81 -6.81
C LYS A 273 3.12 -10.65 -7.54
N THR A 274 2.53 -10.93 -8.71
CA THR A 274 1.81 -9.94 -9.51
C THR A 274 0.57 -9.45 -8.78
N THR A 275 -0.23 -10.34 -8.18
CA THR A 275 -1.40 -9.96 -7.38
C THR A 275 -1.00 -9.08 -6.19
N LEU A 276 0.08 -9.42 -5.48
CA LEU A 276 0.56 -8.59 -4.35
C LEU A 276 1.00 -7.19 -4.80
N TRP A 277 1.74 -7.09 -5.89
CA TRP A 277 2.11 -5.79 -6.46
C TRP A 277 0.88 -4.98 -6.90
N ASP A 278 -0.14 -5.62 -7.49
CA ASP A 278 -1.39 -4.98 -7.86
C ASP A 278 -2.15 -4.43 -6.64
N MET A 279 -2.18 -5.20 -5.54
CA MET A 279 -2.74 -4.76 -4.27
C MET A 279 -1.97 -3.57 -3.66
N VAL A 280 -0.62 -3.61 -3.70
CA VAL A 280 0.24 -2.50 -3.25
C VAL A 280 -0.03 -1.24 -4.07
N TYR A 281 -0.11 -1.35 -5.40
CA TYR A 281 -0.41 -0.20 -6.25
C TYR A 281 -1.81 0.36 -6.05
N THR A 282 -2.80 -0.51 -5.87
CA THR A 282 -4.16 -0.11 -5.53
C THR A 282 -4.20 0.66 -4.21
N SER A 283 -3.50 0.16 -3.18
CA SER A 283 -3.44 0.83 -1.88
C SER A 283 -2.69 2.17 -1.94
N SER A 284 -1.52 2.17 -2.58
CA SER A 284 -0.71 3.38 -2.81
C SER A 284 -1.51 4.48 -3.52
N ARG A 285 -2.33 4.12 -4.52
CA ARG A 285 -3.21 5.08 -5.19
C ARG A 285 -4.23 5.71 -4.24
N LEU A 286 -4.88 4.92 -3.38
CA LEU A 286 -5.85 5.44 -2.41
C LEU A 286 -5.20 6.42 -1.43
N GLU A 287 -4.00 6.09 -0.94
CA GLU A 287 -3.22 6.99 -0.08
C GLU A 287 -2.79 8.26 -0.83
N SER A 288 -2.43 8.15 -2.11
CA SER A 288 -2.07 9.29 -2.96
C SER A 288 -3.26 10.25 -3.17
N ILE A 289 -4.48 9.72 -3.33
CA ILE A 289 -5.71 10.53 -3.44
C ILE A 289 -5.94 11.31 -2.14
N ARG A 290 -5.85 10.65 -0.98
CA ARG A 290 -6.03 11.28 0.34
C ARG A 290 -4.98 12.36 0.59
N LEU A 291 -3.73 12.08 0.26
CA LEU A 291 -2.64 13.05 0.34
C LEU A 291 -2.92 14.27 -0.55
N ALA A 292 -3.31 14.04 -1.80
CA ALA A 292 -3.62 15.11 -2.75
C ALA A 292 -4.79 15.99 -2.27
N GLN A 293 -5.83 15.40 -1.68
CA GLN A 293 -6.95 16.14 -1.07
C GLN A 293 -6.47 17.06 0.04
N ASN A 294 -5.69 16.53 1.00
CA ASN A 294 -5.15 17.30 2.10
C ASN A 294 -4.25 18.47 1.63
N ILE A 295 -3.44 18.26 0.60
CA ILE A 295 -2.61 19.32 0.01
C ILE A 295 -3.48 20.40 -0.65
N CYS A 296 -4.48 20.02 -1.44
CA CYS A 296 -5.41 20.96 -2.07
C CYS A 296 -6.19 21.78 -1.04
N GLU A 297 -6.73 21.13 -0.01
CA GLU A 297 -7.48 21.80 1.07
C GLU A 297 -6.59 22.79 1.83
N SER A 298 -5.34 22.43 2.10
CA SER A 298 -4.37 23.31 2.74
C SER A 298 -4.05 24.52 1.86
N ALA A 299 -3.80 24.31 0.57
CA ALA A 299 -3.52 25.38 -0.39
C ALA A 299 -4.71 26.34 -0.55
N GLU A 300 -5.95 25.84 -0.57
CA GLU A 300 -7.15 26.66 -0.60
C GLU A 300 -7.29 27.46 0.70
N ARG A 301 -7.20 26.81 1.86
CA ARG A 301 -7.40 27.42 3.17
C ARG A 301 -6.37 28.49 3.50
N ASN A 302 -5.08 28.21 3.24
CA ASN A 302 -3.99 29.08 3.70
C ASN A 302 -3.69 30.21 2.71
N MET A 303 -3.99 30.01 1.42
CA MET A 303 -3.60 30.96 0.37
C MET A 303 -4.77 31.46 -0.50
N GLY A 304 -5.97 30.88 -0.37
CA GLY A 304 -7.10 31.20 -1.23
C GLY A 304 -6.86 30.84 -2.70
N LEU A 305 -6.02 29.83 -2.97
CA LEU A 305 -5.75 29.42 -4.35
C LEU A 305 -6.98 28.79 -4.98
N LYS A 306 -7.19 29.06 -6.26
CA LYS A 306 -8.19 28.36 -7.06
C LYS A 306 -7.75 26.91 -7.26
N ILE A 307 -8.45 25.97 -6.65
CA ILE A 307 -8.19 24.53 -6.81
C ILE A 307 -8.87 24.04 -8.09
N LEU A 308 -8.09 23.53 -9.04
CA LEU A 308 -8.62 22.91 -10.26
C LEU A 308 -8.93 21.41 -10.08
N GLY A 309 -8.57 20.86 -8.93
CA GLY A 309 -9.00 19.54 -8.45
C GLY A 309 -7.86 18.56 -8.18
N VAL A 310 -8.22 17.45 -7.57
CA VAL A 310 -7.39 16.24 -7.43
C VAL A 310 -7.65 15.34 -8.63
N LYS A 311 -6.63 15.07 -9.44
CA LYS A 311 -6.81 14.48 -10.79
C LYS A 311 -5.98 13.21 -10.99
N GLY A 312 -6.55 12.21 -11.62
CA GLY A 312 -5.79 11.04 -12.08
C GLY A 312 -5.13 11.33 -13.43
N ALA A 313 -3.82 11.10 -13.56
CA ALA A 313 -3.12 11.18 -14.84
C ALA A 313 -1.99 10.12 -14.96
N PRO A 314 -1.65 9.68 -16.18
CA PRO A 314 -0.62 8.66 -16.41
C PRO A 314 0.80 9.26 -16.43
N PHE A 315 1.14 10.14 -15.48
CA PHE A 315 2.48 10.75 -15.41
C PHE A 315 3.54 9.67 -15.16
N TYR A 316 4.55 9.61 -16.03
CA TYR A 316 5.61 8.59 -15.95
C TYR A 316 6.32 8.56 -14.61
N VAL A 317 6.57 9.73 -14.00
CA VAL A 317 7.23 9.82 -12.69
C VAL A 317 6.41 9.16 -11.57
N LEU A 318 5.07 9.24 -11.65
CA LEU A 318 4.17 8.57 -10.71
C LEU A 318 3.98 7.09 -11.03
N LYS A 319 3.99 6.72 -12.32
CA LYS A 319 3.88 5.33 -12.78
C LYS A 319 5.02 4.46 -12.26
N GLY A 320 6.23 5.01 -12.18
CA GLY A 320 7.41 4.29 -11.69
C GLY A 320 7.49 4.17 -10.16
N ALA A 321 6.71 4.94 -9.40
CA ALA A 321 6.78 4.93 -7.95
C ALA A 321 6.03 3.72 -7.35
N HIS A 322 6.64 3.09 -6.35
CA HIS A 322 6.09 1.95 -5.59
C HIS A 322 5.37 2.37 -4.30
N ILE A 323 5.50 3.64 -3.94
CA ILE A 323 4.98 4.26 -2.71
C ILE A 323 3.92 5.31 -3.08
N PRO A 324 3.09 5.79 -2.12
CA PRO A 324 2.17 6.88 -2.37
C PRO A 324 2.87 8.09 -2.98
N ALA A 325 2.34 8.58 -4.10
CA ALA A 325 3.03 9.50 -4.98
C ALA A 325 2.06 10.53 -5.56
N VAL A 326 2.43 11.82 -5.45
CA VAL A 326 1.67 12.92 -6.04
C VAL A 326 2.56 13.83 -6.89
N LEU A 327 1.98 14.40 -7.94
CA LEU A 327 2.58 15.49 -8.72
C LEU A 327 1.76 16.76 -8.48
N ILE A 328 2.40 17.82 -8.03
CA ILE A 328 1.78 19.09 -7.70
C ILE A 328 2.10 20.09 -8.80
N GLU A 329 1.08 20.63 -9.44
CA GLU A 329 1.22 21.79 -10.30
C GLU A 329 0.86 23.05 -9.50
N THR A 330 1.88 23.85 -9.21
CA THR A 330 1.75 24.99 -8.28
C THR A 330 1.09 26.22 -8.89
N GLY A 331 0.86 26.22 -10.21
CA GLY A 331 0.29 27.31 -11.00
C GLY A 331 0.75 27.22 -12.47
N PHE A 332 0.23 28.06 -13.35
CA PHE A 332 0.52 28.04 -14.79
C PHE A 332 1.50 29.15 -15.19
N LEU A 333 2.73 28.78 -15.59
CA LEU A 333 3.71 29.73 -16.11
C LEU A 333 3.30 30.40 -17.42
N SER A 334 2.38 29.80 -18.19
CA SER A 334 1.82 30.45 -19.38
C SER A 334 0.84 31.59 -19.06
N ASN A 335 0.36 31.65 -17.81
CA ASN A 335 -0.49 32.73 -17.32
C ASN A 335 0.35 33.89 -16.78
N PRO A 336 0.28 35.11 -17.37
CA PRO A 336 1.14 36.23 -16.95
C PRO A 336 0.97 36.64 -15.47
N LYS A 337 -0.23 36.45 -14.90
CA LYS A 337 -0.50 36.78 -13.50
C LYS A 337 0.16 35.75 -12.58
N GLU A 338 0.04 34.47 -12.89
CA GLU A 338 0.69 33.41 -12.12
C GLU A 338 2.20 33.40 -12.30
N GLU A 339 2.72 33.70 -13.49
CA GLU A 339 4.15 33.90 -13.70
C GLU A 339 4.70 35.01 -12.78
N LYS A 340 3.97 36.11 -12.61
CA LYS A 340 4.35 37.20 -11.68
C LYS A 340 4.35 36.72 -10.22
N TYR A 341 3.37 35.91 -9.82
CA TYR A 341 3.34 35.32 -8.48
C TYR A 341 4.47 34.30 -8.29
N LEU A 342 4.67 33.38 -9.23
CA LEU A 342 5.74 32.39 -9.22
C LEU A 342 7.13 33.01 -9.36
N ARG A 343 7.28 34.27 -9.81
CA ARG A 343 8.55 35.01 -9.73
C ARG A 343 8.85 35.53 -8.32
N ASN A 344 7.82 35.68 -7.49
CA ASN A 344 7.94 36.23 -6.14
C ASN A 344 8.35 35.16 -5.13
N ASN A 345 9.45 35.40 -4.42
CA ASN A 345 9.99 34.46 -3.43
C ASN A 345 9.06 34.23 -2.22
N PHE A 346 8.34 35.26 -1.78
CA PHE A 346 7.38 35.15 -0.69
C PHE A 346 6.18 34.27 -1.10
N TYR A 347 5.73 34.39 -2.35
CA TYR A 347 4.67 33.51 -2.86
C TYR A 347 5.13 32.04 -2.92
N ARG A 348 6.36 31.75 -3.38
CA ARG A 348 6.93 30.40 -3.34
C ARG A 348 7.08 29.85 -1.92
N GLN A 349 7.40 30.71 -0.95
CA GLN A 349 7.43 30.34 0.46
C GLN A 349 6.06 29.89 0.95
N GLN A 350 5.02 30.68 0.69
CA GLN A 350 3.64 30.33 1.09
C GLN A 350 3.16 29.04 0.41
N ILE A 351 3.49 28.81 -0.87
CA ILE A 351 3.16 27.54 -1.55
C ILE A 351 3.82 26.37 -0.81
N ALA A 352 5.12 26.46 -0.53
CA ALA A 352 5.84 25.41 0.15
C ALA A 352 5.30 25.13 1.57
N GLU A 353 4.90 26.19 2.29
CA GLU A 353 4.27 26.09 3.60
C GLU A 353 2.91 25.39 3.52
N ALA A 354 2.05 25.80 2.59
CA ALA A 354 0.74 25.19 2.39
C ALA A 354 0.84 23.70 2.00
N ILE A 355 1.80 23.34 1.14
CA ILE A 355 2.05 21.93 0.79
C ILE A 355 2.53 21.17 2.03
N SER A 356 3.46 21.73 2.82
CA SER A 356 3.93 21.12 4.06
C SER A 356 2.78 20.88 5.03
N ASP A 357 1.95 21.88 5.27
CA ASP A 357 0.78 21.78 6.16
C ASP A 357 -0.19 20.68 5.71
N GLY A 358 -0.42 20.54 4.40
CA GLY A 358 -1.24 19.46 3.85
C GLY A 358 -0.63 18.08 4.12
N ILE A 359 0.69 17.91 3.94
CA ILE A 359 1.40 16.66 4.25
C ILE A 359 1.34 16.35 5.74
N ILE A 360 1.52 17.35 6.60
CA ILE A 360 1.46 17.17 8.06
C ILE A 360 0.04 16.84 8.53
N HIS A 361 -0.97 17.49 7.97
CA HIS A 361 -2.37 17.17 8.28
C HIS A 361 -2.72 15.74 7.83
N TYR A 362 -2.31 15.35 6.61
CA TYR A 362 -2.41 13.96 6.15
C TYR A 362 -1.74 13.00 7.14
N SER A 363 -0.51 13.26 7.60
CA SER A 363 0.19 12.41 8.59
C SER A 363 -0.60 12.30 9.90
N ARG A 364 -1.13 13.42 10.41
CA ARG A 364 -1.87 13.48 11.68
C ARG A 364 -3.23 12.81 11.65
N GLN A 365 -3.92 12.78 10.50
CA GLN A 365 -5.20 12.06 10.38
C GLN A 365 -5.03 10.57 10.75
N TYR A 366 -3.86 9.99 10.47
CA TYR A 366 -3.56 8.61 10.87
C TYR A 366 -3.17 8.49 12.35
N GLU A 367 -2.47 9.47 12.90
CA GLU A 367 -2.12 9.51 14.34
C GLU A 367 -3.37 9.66 15.21
N LEU A 368 -4.29 10.56 14.84
CA LEU A 368 -5.54 10.79 15.58
C LEU A 368 -6.51 9.61 15.48
N ALA A 369 -6.59 8.97 14.31
CA ALA A 369 -7.41 7.78 14.16
C ALA A 369 -6.90 6.60 15.00
N GLY A 370 -5.62 6.62 15.41
CA GLY A 370 -5.02 5.69 16.38
C GLY A 370 -5.03 6.18 17.84
N ALA A 371 -5.36 7.45 18.09
CA ALA A 371 -5.39 8.07 19.42
C ALA A 371 -6.81 8.30 19.98
N GLN A 372 -7.85 8.12 19.16
CA GLN A 372 -9.26 8.31 19.54
C GLN A 372 -9.96 7.06 20.10
N TYR A 373 -9.22 5.98 20.42
CA TYR A 373 -9.78 4.78 21.04
C TYR A 373 -8.88 4.25 22.16
#